data_AF-A0A9X7YAC6-F1
#
_entry.id   AF-A0A9X7YAC6-F1
#
_cell.length_a   1.000
_cell.length_b   1.000
_cell.length_c   1.000
_cell.angle_alpha   90.00
_cell.angle_beta   90.00
_cell.angle_gamma   90.00
#
_symmetry.space_group_name_H-M   'P 1'
#
loop_
_entity.id
_entity.type
_entity.pdbx_description
1 polymer ?
#
loop_
_entity_poly.entity_id
_entity_poly.type
_entity_poly.pdbx_seq_one_letter_code
_entity_poly.pdbx_strand_id
1 'polypeptide(L)'
;MTNINRSVRPFCDIAEFIAQETAATTDDFHAAFASNLEGIRIGRGEEEMATDMPDPQEAQLAVELIVTTLFDVLRDTRLQPAAERLAWGIVNSFHHVADQWGAQADKATRDVQDLLRCADGSEIHSVELEQARDTLEFLDEATDALRCMRDYAADVFHTETGRPWSAPKGSLVSSKRTASVIAATDFLAARRLRRNEAHSPQGPVVIFSGGADCWFDERLIWGKLDEAKARNPMMLLATTAQDKGCDAMAAAWAASRKVKLITFRLSAKLGKRAGFVRNEQMVGLRPVEALVCEGSGLQSHLARLVKEKRIPARFVRLSDQKWEAQ
;
A
#
# COMPACT_ATOMS: atom_id res chain seq x y z
N MET A 1 52.18 -6.87 -2.60
CA MET A 1 51.18 -7.72 -1.93
C MET A 1 50.78 -7.01 -0.65
N THR A 2 49.62 -6.35 -0.64
CA THR A 2 49.12 -5.59 0.51
C THR A 2 48.32 -6.55 1.38
N ASN A 3 48.86 -6.90 2.55
CA ASN A 3 48.14 -7.70 3.54
C ASN A 3 47.05 -6.83 4.16
N ILE A 4 45.80 -7.12 3.80
CA ILE A 4 44.63 -6.55 4.47
C ILE A 4 44.45 -7.36 5.76
N ASN A 5 44.82 -6.78 6.90
CA ASN A 5 44.47 -7.32 8.21
C ASN A 5 42.95 -7.20 8.39
N ARG A 6 42.22 -8.27 8.07
CA ARG A 6 40.82 -8.43 8.51
C ARG A 6 40.83 -8.87 9.96
N SER A 7 40.47 -7.96 10.86
CA SER A 7 40.13 -8.29 12.24
C SER A 7 38.84 -9.10 12.25
N VAL A 8 38.94 -10.41 12.43
CA VAL A 8 37.78 -11.29 12.69
C VAL A 8 37.56 -11.27 14.20
N ARG A 9 36.89 -10.24 14.73
CA ARG A 9 36.46 -10.30 16.13
C ARG A 9 35.31 -11.30 16.25
N PRO A 10 35.29 -12.15 17.30
CA PRO A 10 34.15 -13.01 17.58
C PRO A 10 32.92 -12.14 17.94
N PHE A 11 31.73 -12.68 17.66
CA PHE A 11 30.45 -11.97 17.81
C PHE A 11 30.22 -11.43 19.23
N CYS A 12 30.70 -12.13 20.27
CA CYS A 12 30.64 -11.69 21.67
C CYS A 12 31.30 -10.33 21.90
N ASP A 13 32.44 -10.06 21.27
CA ASP A 13 33.19 -8.81 21.47
C ASP A 13 32.53 -7.62 20.78
N ILE A 14 31.72 -7.88 19.73
CA ILE A 14 30.93 -6.86 19.04
C ILE A 14 29.68 -6.55 19.84
N ALA A 15 29.02 -7.58 20.36
CA ALA A 15 27.87 -7.44 21.25
C ALA A 15 28.24 -6.68 22.54
N GLU A 16 29.39 -7.01 23.16
CA GLU A 16 29.88 -6.33 24.37
C GLU A 16 30.22 -4.85 24.12
N PHE A 17 30.78 -4.51 22.95
CA PHE A 17 31.07 -3.14 22.58
C PHE A 17 29.80 -2.30 22.33
N ILE A 18 28.80 -2.87 21.67
CA ILE A 18 27.52 -2.17 21.42
C ILE A 18 26.72 -2.03 22.72
N ALA A 19 26.69 -3.08 23.57
CA ALA A 19 26.07 -3.03 24.89
C ALA A 19 26.65 -1.91 25.77
N GLN A 20 27.95 -1.63 25.64
CA GLN A 20 28.62 -0.54 26.36
C GLN A 20 28.27 0.87 25.82
N GLU A 21 27.86 1.02 24.55
CA GLU A 21 27.60 2.34 23.93
C GLU A 21 26.13 2.77 23.86
N THR A 22 25.14 1.87 23.79
CA THR A 22 23.73 2.24 23.47
C THR A 22 22.69 1.94 24.56
N ALA A 23 23.11 1.66 25.79
CA ALA A 23 22.31 1.08 26.88
C ALA A 23 20.91 1.68 27.16
N ALA A 24 19.88 1.06 26.58
CA ALA A 24 18.60 0.78 27.22
C ALA A 24 17.92 -0.39 26.50
N THR A 25 17.81 -1.55 27.16
CA THR A 25 16.94 -2.64 26.70
C THR A 25 15.49 -2.19 26.80
N THR A 26 14.71 -2.41 25.75
CA THR A 26 13.32 -1.98 25.73
C THR A 26 12.49 -2.87 26.66
N ASP A 27 11.51 -2.30 27.36
CA ASP A 27 10.57 -3.04 28.21
C ASP A 27 9.90 -4.21 27.47
N ASP A 28 9.68 -4.07 26.15
CA ASP A 28 9.10 -5.11 25.28
C ASP A 28 9.99 -6.36 25.16
N PHE A 29 11.33 -6.21 25.08
CA PHE A 29 12.24 -7.36 25.06
C PHE A 29 12.29 -8.03 26.42
N HIS A 30 12.34 -7.24 27.50
CA HIS A 30 12.26 -7.80 28.85
C HIS A 30 10.97 -8.61 29.03
N ALA A 31 9.82 -8.10 28.58
CA ALA A 31 8.55 -8.81 28.67
C ALA A 31 8.51 -10.09 27.81
N ALA A 32 9.02 -10.04 26.57
CA ALA A 32 8.94 -11.16 25.63
C ALA A 32 9.94 -12.29 25.91
N PHE A 33 11.04 -12.00 26.61
CA PHE A 33 12.10 -12.96 26.94
C PHE A 33 12.18 -13.29 28.44
N ALA A 34 11.39 -12.64 29.31
CA ALA A 34 11.25 -13.03 30.71
C ALA A 34 10.47 -14.35 30.80
N SER A 35 11.21 -15.46 30.80
CA SER A 35 10.63 -16.78 30.97
C SER A 35 10.21 -17.03 32.42
N ASN A 36 8.97 -17.48 32.62
CA ASN A 36 8.51 -18.07 33.88
C ASN A 36 8.49 -19.61 33.84
N LEU A 37 8.94 -20.21 32.73
CA LEU A 37 8.91 -21.65 32.50
C LEU A 37 10.21 -22.28 33.00
N GLU A 38 10.16 -22.90 34.19
CA GLU A 38 11.25 -23.79 34.63
C GLU A 38 11.26 -25.07 33.78
N GLY A 39 12.17 -25.15 32.82
CA GLY A 39 12.73 -26.42 32.37
C GLY A 39 11.96 -27.26 31.33
N ILE A 40 10.89 -26.77 30.70
CA ILE A 40 10.15 -27.56 29.69
C ILE A 40 10.20 -26.92 28.31
N ARG A 41 10.92 -27.57 27.37
CA ARG A 41 10.92 -27.20 25.94
C ARG A 41 11.08 -28.41 25.02
N ILE A 42 10.23 -28.46 24.00
CA ILE A 42 10.17 -29.58 23.05
C ILE A 42 11.16 -29.33 21.91
N GLY A 43 12.24 -30.11 21.90
CA GLY A 43 13.19 -30.16 20.81
C GLY A 43 12.63 -30.85 19.56
N ARG A 44 13.37 -30.74 18.46
CA ARG A 44 13.01 -31.39 17.20
C ARG A 44 13.23 -32.90 17.33
N GLY A 45 12.18 -33.65 17.70
CA GLY A 45 12.22 -35.10 17.87
C GLY A 45 11.94 -35.59 19.29
N GLU A 46 11.17 -34.84 20.10
CA GLU A 46 10.78 -35.24 21.47
C GLU A 46 11.94 -35.33 22.48
N GLU A 47 13.12 -34.80 22.15
CA GLU A 47 14.22 -34.65 23.11
C GLU A 47 13.99 -33.38 23.96
N GLU A 48 13.89 -33.55 25.28
CA GLU A 48 13.89 -32.46 26.25
C GLU A 48 15.25 -31.75 26.22
N MET A 49 15.26 -30.44 25.95
CA MET A 49 16.45 -29.61 26.03
C MET A 49 16.32 -28.60 27.17
N ALA A 50 17.28 -28.65 28.11
CA ALA A 50 17.37 -27.74 29.25
C ALA A 50 18.12 -26.44 28.89
N THR A 51 17.60 -25.66 27.95
CA THR A 51 18.19 -24.37 27.57
C THR A 51 17.21 -23.21 27.76
N ASP A 52 17.67 -22.20 28.51
CA ASP A 52 16.92 -20.99 28.82
C ASP A 52 16.62 -20.13 27.57
N MET A 53 15.74 -19.13 27.73
CA MET A 53 15.59 -18.10 26.69
C MET A 53 16.93 -17.39 26.47
N PRO A 54 17.19 -16.89 25.25
CA PRO A 54 18.26 -15.94 25.05
C PRO A 54 18.10 -14.75 26.00
N ASP A 55 19.23 -14.19 26.45
CA ASP A 55 19.18 -12.95 27.23
C ASP A 55 18.45 -11.85 26.40
N PRO A 56 17.48 -11.12 27.00
CA PRO A 56 16.67 -10.14 26.28
C PRO A 56 17.52 -9.05 25.59
N GLN A 57 18.59 -8.61 26.25
CA GLN A 57 19.48 -7.58 25.74
C GLN A 57 20.35 -8.13 24.62
N GLU A 58 20.93 -9.32 24.79
CA GLU A 58 21.69 -9.98 23.72
C GLU A 58 20.83 -10.19 22.47
N ALA A 59 19.57 -10.62 22.63
CA ALA A 59 18.63 -10.80 21.53
C ALA A 59 18.33 -9.48 20.81
N GLN A 60 18.08 -8.40 21.55
CA GLN A 60 17.83 -7.06 20.99
C GLN A 60 19.04 -6.59 20.17
N LEU A 61 20.23 -6.61 20.78
CA LEU A 61 21.47 -6.17 20.14
C LEU A 61 21.82 -7.01 18.91
N ALA A 62 21.58 -8.33 18.96
CA ALA A 62 21.80 -9.20 17.82
C ALA A 62 20.90 -8.84 16.64
N VAL A 63 19.62 -8.54 16.89
CA VAL A 63 18.68 -8.13 15.84
C VAL A 63 19.09 -6.80 15.23
N GLU A 64 19.42 -5.80 16.05
CA GLU A 64 19.91 -4.51 15.58
C GLU A 64 21.14 -4.71 14.69
N LEU A 65 22.14 -5.42 15.21
CA LEU A 65 23.41 -5.66 14.52
C LEU A 65 23.23 -6.34 13.17
N ILE A 66 22.36 -7.34 13.07
CA ILE A 66 22.10 -8.06 11.81
C ILE A 66 21.60 -7.08 10.73
N VAL A 67 20.69 -6.17 11.10
CA VAL A 67 20.08 -5.23 10.14
C VAL A 67 21.02 -4.07 9.82
N THR A 68 21.61 -3.43 10.84
CA THR A 68 22.49 -2.25 10.67
C THR A 68 23.78 -2.60 9.95
N THR A 69 24.44 -3.71 10.32
CA THR A 69 25.70 -4.15 9.68
C THR A 69 25.52 -4.38 8.18
N LEU A 70 24.37 -4.90 7.77
CA LEU A 70 24.05 -5.09 6.35
C LEU A 70 24.03 -3.75 5.61
N PHE A 71 23.41 -2.71 6.20
CA PHE A 71 23.42 -1.37 5.62
C PHE A 71 24.82 -0.78 5.62
N ASP A 72 25.56 -0.86 6.71
CA ASP A 72 26.91 -0.30 6.83
C ASP A 72 27.89 -0.86 5.80
N VAL A 73 27.87 -2.17 5.57
CA VAL A 73 28.76 -2.81 4.59
C VAL A 73 28.41 -2.45 3.14
N LEU A 74 27.13 -2.19 2.85
CA LEU A 74 26.66 -1.92 1.50
C LEU A 74 26.58 -0.42 1.19
N ARG A 75 26.56 0.45 2.20
CA ARG A 75 26.53 1.91 2.07
C ARG A 75 27.73 2.40 1.24
N ASP A 76 27.47 3.36 0.34
CA ASP A 76 28.46 3.94 -0.56
C ASP A 76 29.15 2.94 -1.51
N THR A 77 28.57 1.75 -1.68
CA THR A 77 29.03 0.75 -2.64
C THR A 77 28.09 0.64 -3.83
N ARG A 78 28.55 -0.01 -4.90
CA ARG A 78 27.70 -0.39 -6.05
C ARG A 78 26.52 -1.29 -5.67
N LEU A 79 26.55 -1.92 -4.50
CA LEU A 79 25.51 -2.82 -3.99
C LEU A 79 24.52 -2.12 -3.05
N GLN A 80 24.70 -0.83 -2.74
CA GLN A 80 23.75 -0.07 -1.91
C GLN A 80 22.29 -0.20 -2.38
N PRO A 81 21.94 -0.20 -3.68
CA PRO A 81 20.55 -0.40 -4.12
C PRO A 81 19.95 -1.76 -3.74
N ALA A 82 20.76 -2.76 -3.39
CA ALA A 82 20.30 -4.07 -2.94
C ALA A 82 20.05 -4.14 -1.42
N ALA A 83 20.60 -3.20 -0.63
CA ALA A 83 20.55 -3.23 0.83
C ALA A 83 19.11 -3.25 1.37
N GLU A 84 18.25 -2.36 0.87
CA GLU A 84 16.83 -2.29 1.27
C GLU A 84 16.12 -3.63 1.05
N ARG A 85 16.34 -4.27 -0.10
CA ARG A 85 15.68 -5.55 -0.43
C ARG A 85 16.18 -6.72 0.43
N LEU A 86 17.45 -6.72 0.77
CA LEU A 86 18.08 -7.72 1.64
C LEU A 86 17.60 -7.55 3.09
N ALA A 87 17.63 -6.31 3.61
CA ALA A 87 17.16 -5.98 4.95
C ALA A 87 15.67 -6.30 5.12
N TRP A 88 14.84 -5.97 4.12
CA TRP A 88 13.43 -6.40 4.10
C TRP A 88 13.29 -7.92 4.21
N GLY A 89 14.20 -8.67 3.57
CA GLY A 89 14.23 -10.14 3.62
C GLY A 89 14.56 -10.70 5.00
N ILE A 90 15.46 -10.02 5.74
CA ILE A 90 15.81 -10.35 7.12
C ILE A 90 14.59 -10.19 8.02
N VAL A 91 13.95 -9.01 8.01
CA VAL A 91 12.72 -8.79 8.79
C VAL A 91 11.63 -9.80 8.41
N ASN A 92 11.50 -10.11 7.11
CA ASN A 92 10.56 -11.11 6.63
C ASN A 92 10.88 -12.54 7.10
N SER A 93 12.14 -12.88 7.39
CA SER A 93 12.46 -14.19 7.97
C SER A 93 11.96 -14.33 9.40
N PHE A 94 12.13 -13.31 10.25
CA PHE A 94 11.55 -13.30 11.59
C PHE A 94 10.03 -13.41 11.53
N HIS A 95 9.39 -12.61 10.66
CA HIS A 95 7.96 -12.69 10.43
C HIS A 95 7.48 -14.09 10.02
N HIS A 96 8.16 -14.73 9.06
CA HIS A 96 7.75 -16.05 8.59
C HIS A 96 7.85 -17.10 9.69
N VAL A 97 8.94 -17.11 10.47
CA VAL A 97 9.12 -18.09 11.54
C VAL A 97 8.11 -17.83 12.67
N ALA A 98 7.89 -16.57 13.05
CA ALA A 98 6.87 -16.20 14.04
C ALA A 98 5.46 -16.66 13.62
N ASP A 99 5.08 -16.46 12.35
CA ASP A 99 3.79 -16.92 11.84
C ASP A 99 3.67 -18.46 11.82
N GLN A 100 4.76 -19.16 11.48
CA GLN A 100 4.78 -20.62 11.51
C GLN A 100 4.63 -21.20 12.93
N TRP A 101 5.25 -20.56 13.92
CA TRP A 101 5.16 -20.97 15.30
C TRP A 101 3.80 -20.60 15.90
N GLY A 102 3.28 -19.42 15.57
CA GLY A 102 1.90 -19.05 15.93
C GLY A 102 0.87 -20.03 15.37
N ALA A 103 1.04 -20.50 14.13
CA ALA A 103 0.15 -21.52 13.56
C ALA A 103 0.27 -22.89 14.26
N GLN A 104 1.44 -23.21 14.82
CA GLN A 104 1.63 -24.40 15.65
C GLN A 104 0.99 -24.22 17.04
N ALA A 105 1.12 -23.05 17.66
CA ALA A 105 0.44 -22.69 18.91
C ALA A 105 -1.09 -22.77 18.76
N ASP A 106 -1.64 -22.26 17.65
CA ASP A 106 -3.07 -22.40 17.32
C ASP A 106 -3.50 -23.87 17.20
N LYS A 107 -2.61 -24.75 16.74
CA LYS A 107 -2.86 -26.19 16.67
C LYS A 107 -2.80 -26.81 18.07
N ALA A 108 -1.76 -26.54 18.85
CA ALA A 108 -1.62 -27.03 20.22
C ALA A 108 -2.80 -26.57 21.10
N THR A 109 -3.29 -25.35 20.89
CA THR A 109 -4.51 -24.85 21.54
C THR A 109 -5.73 -25.72 21.24
N ARG A 110 -5.92 -26.12 19.98
CA ARG A 110 -7.02 -27.04 19.60
C ARG A 110 -6.84 -28.40 20.25
N ASP A 111 -5.62 -28.93 20.27
CA ASP A 111 -5.30 -30.23 20.85
C ASP A 111 -5.60 -30.24 22.37
N VAL A 112 -5.20 -29.19 23.11
CA VAL A 112 -5.55 -29.00 24.53
C VAL A 112 -7.08 -28.90 24.72
N GLN A 113 -7.79 -28.17 23.87
CA GLN A 113 -9.25 -28.05 23.93
C GLN A 113 -9.98 -29.37 23.64
N ASP A 114 -9.43 -30.20 22.76
CA ASP A 114 -9.96 -31.53 22.45
C ASP A 114 -9.73 -32.48 23.64
N LEU A 115 -8.54 -32.48 24.23
CA LEU A 115 -8.22 -33.27 25.43
C LEU A 115 -9.08 -32.88 26.63
N LEU A 116 -9.32 -31.59 26.86
CA LEU A 116 -10.22 -31.13 27.92
C LEU A 116 -11.67 -31.60 27.73
N ARG A 117 -12.14 -31.70 26.48
CA ARG A 117 -13.50 -32.18 26.17
C ARG A 117 -13.67 -33.68 26.37
N CYS A 118 -12.61 -34.44 26.19
CA CYS A 118 -12.60 -35.91 26.31
C CYS A 118 -12.10 -36.40 27.67
N ALA A 119 -11.96 -35.51 28.66
CA ALA A 119 -11.41 -35.86 29.97
C ALA A 119 -12.19 -36.97 30.67
N ASP A 120 -11.53 -38.13 30.84
CA ASP A 120 -12.08 -39.34 31.45
C ASP A 120 -11.59 -39.58 32.90
N GLY A 121 -10.61 -38.77 33.34
CA GLY A 121 -10.00 -38.87 34.67
C GLY A 121 -8.93 -39.96 34.80
N SER A 122 -8.49 -40.57 33.70
CA SER A 122 -7.37 -41.51 33.72
C SER A 122 -6.03 -40.78 33.90
N GLU A 123 -5.07 -41.44 34.55
CA GLU A 123 -3.70 -40.91 34.71
C GLU A 123 -3.03 -40.68 33.35
N ILE A 124 -3.29 -41.55 32.37
CA ILE A 124 -2.78 -41.44 31.01
C ILE A 124 -3.30 -40.14 30.36
N HIS A 125 -4.59 -39.88 30.44
CA HIS A 125 -5.19 -38.66 29.89
C HIS A 125 -4.72 -37.40 30.61
N SER A 126 -4.43 -37.50 31.92
CA SER A 126 -3.86 -36.39 32.70
C SER A 126 -2.43 -36.05 32.23
N VAL A 127 -1.61 -37.06 31.96
CA VAL A 127 -0.23 -36.86 31.45
C VAL A 127 -0.25 -36.30 30.04
N GLU A 128 -1.12 -36.80 29.16
CA GLU A 128 -1.27 -36.28 27.80
C GLU A 128 -1.72 -34.80 27.78
N LEU A 129 -2.64 -34.43 28.68
CA LEU A 129 -3.09 -33.04 28.83
C LEU A 129 -1.98 -32.11 29.33
N GLU A 130 -1.16 -32.58 30.28
CA GLU A 130 -0.02 -31.84 30.80
C GLU A 130 1.02 -31.58 29.70
N GLN A 131 1.42 -32.61 28.96
CA GLN A 131 2.35 -32.48 27.84
C GLN A 131 1.83 -31.53 26.74
N ALA A 132 0.54 -31.62 26.40
CA ALA A 132 -0.07 -30.74 25.42
C ALA A 132 -0.11 -29.28 25.89
N ARG A 133 -0.32 -29.04 27.19
CA ARG A 133 -0.27 -27.70 27.79
C ARG A 133 1.15 -27.13 27.77
N ASP A 134 2.14 -27.92 28.16
CA ASP A 134 3.53 -27.46 28.18
C ASP A 134 4.04 -27.15 26.76
N THR A 135 3.61 -27.94 25.78
CA THR A 135 3.84 -27.66 24.34
C THR A 135 3.27 -26.30 23.94
N LEU A 136 2.02 -26.02 24.34
CA LEU A 136 1.35 -24.77 24.02
C LEU A 136 2.07 -23.58 24.65
N GLU A 137 2.40 -23.67 25.95
CA GLU A 137 3.07 -22.59 26.67
C GLU A 137 4.43 -22.25 26.06
N PHE A 138 5.22 -23.27 25.71
CA PHE A 138 6.47 -23.09 24.97
C PHE A 138 6.26 -22.39 23.61
N LEU A 139 5.28 -22.84 22.83
CA LEU A 139 5.02 -22.27 21.50
C LEU A 139 4.53 -20.83 21.59
N ASP A 140 3.72 -20.49 22.58
CA ASP A 140 3.25 -19.12 22.82
C ASP A 140 4.42 -18.21 23.20
N GLU A 141 5.22 -18.60 24.20
CA GLU A 141 6.39 -17.82 24.65
C GLU A 141 7.37 -17.58 23.49
N ALA A 142 7.71 -18.63 22.74
CA ALA A 142 8.63 -18.50 21.63
C ALA A 142 8.03 -17.69 20.46
N THR A 143 6.72 -17.78 20.24
CA THR A 143 6.05 -16.96 19.22
C THR A 143 6.12 -15.48 19.58
N ASP A 144 5.91 -15.13 20.85
CA ASP A 144 5.95 -13.75 21.32
C ASP A 144 7.37 -13.18 21.29
N ALA A 145 8.38 -13.96 21.67
CA ALA A 145 9.79 -13.59 21.51
C ALA A 145 10.16 -13.33 20.03
N LEU A 146 9.75 -14.21 19.12
CA LEU A 146 10.02 -14.05 17.68
C LEU A 146 9.28 -12.84 17.08
N ARG A 147 8.07 -12.53 17.57
CA ARG A 147 7.32 -11.32 17.18
C ARG A 147 8.02 -10.05 17.67
N CYS A 148 8.51 -10.05 18.92
CA CYS A 148 9.29 -8.95 19.47
C CYS A 148 10.54 -8.67 18.62
N MET A 149 11.31 -9.72 18.29
CA MET A 149 12.48 -9.60 17.39
C MET A 149 12.09 -9.06 16.00
N ARG A 150 10.98 -9.52 15.42
CA ARG A 150 10.48 -9.02 14.12
C ARG A 150 10.15 -7.53 14.18
N ASP A 151 9.43 -7.10 15.21
CA ASP A 151 8.95 -5.73 15.34
C ASP A 151 10.12 -4.76 15.55
N TYR A 152 11.09 -5.16 16.37
CA TYR A 152 12.32 -4.38 16.53
C TYR A 152 13.18 -4.36 15.25
N ALA A 153 13.30 -5.49 14.53
CA ALA A 153 13.97 -5.49 13.23
C ALA A 153 13.29 -4.57 12.22
N ALA A 154 11.96 -4.46 12.27
CA ALA A 154 11.17 -3.57 11.43
C ALA A 154 11.41 -2.08 11.79
N ASP A 155 11.58 -1.75 13.07
CA ASP A 155 11.91 -0.40 13.53
C ASP A 155 13.32 0.01 13.12
N VAL A 156 14.29 -0.89 13.24
CA VAL A 156 15.66 -0.66 12.75
C VAL A 156 15.66 -0.47 11.22
N PHE A 157 14.91 -1.31 10.50
CA PHE A 157 14.71 -1.14 9.05
C PHE A 157 14.07 0.22 8.72
N HIS A 158 13.07 0.66 9.50
CA HIS A 158 12.43 1.95 9.29
C HIS A 158 13.40 3.11 9.51
N THR A 159 14.24 3.01 10.53
CA THR A 159 15.26 4.00 10.85
C THR A 159 16.30 4.13 9.73
N GLU A 160 16.78 3.02 9.18
CA GLU A 160 17.77 3.01 8.09
C GLU A 160 17.21 3.46 6.73
N THR A 161 15.94 3.16 6.44
CA THR A 161 15.35 3.39 5.10
C THR A 161 14.38 4.57 5.02
N GLY A 162 13.91 5.07 6.16
CA GLY A 162 12.83 6.05 6.25
C GLY A 162 11.45 5.52 5.86
N ARG A 163 11.31 4.21 5.60
CA ARG A 163 10.06 3.58 5.15
C ARG A 163 9.64 2.47 6.11
N PRO A 164 8.35 2.35 6.46
CA PRO A 164 7.91 1.27 7.33
C PRO A 164 8.06 -0.07 6.59
N TRP A 165 8.46 -1.10 7.32
CA TRP A 165 8.40 -2.46 6.80
C TRP A 165 6.93 -2.91 6.68
N SER A 166 6.62 -3.69 5.66
CA SER A 166 5.30 -4.29 5.49
C SER A 166 5.42 -5.74 5.05
N ALA A 167 4.67 -6.62 5.70
CA ALA A 167 4.57 -8.02 5.34
C ALA A 167 4.09 -8.18 3.88
N PRO A 168 4.62 -9.17 3.13
CA PRO A 168 4.12 -9.47 1.81
C PRO A 168 2.65 -9.89 1.92
N LYS A 169 1.73 -9.12 1.32
CA LYS A 169 0.32 -9.50 1.25
C LYS A 169 0.22 -10.90 0.65
N GLY A 170 -0.43 -11.81 1.36
CA GLY A 170 -0.66 -13.22 1.02
C GLY A 170 -1.45 -13.40 -0.28
N SER A 171 -0.87 -13.00 -1.41
CA SER A 171 -1.04 -13.69 -2.65
C SER A 171 -0.07 -14.87 -2.56
N LEU A 172 -0.62 -16.08 -2.48
CA LEU A 172 0.11 -17.33 -2.66
C LEU A 172 0.90 -17.28 -3.97
N VAL A 173 2.11 -16.73 -3.93
CA VAL A 173 3.05 -16.75 -5.04
C VAL A 173 4.13 -17.74 -4.64
N SER A 174 3.84 -18.99 -5.00
CA SER A 174 4.74 -20.15 -5.06
C SER A 174 6.24 -19.81 -5.07
N SER A 175 6.99 -20.58 -4.29
CA SER A 175 8.45 -20.58 -4.02
C SER A 175 9.39 -20.71 -5.24
N LYS A 176 8.95 -20.31 -6.45
CA LYS A 176 9.72 -20.38 -7.70
C LYS A 176 9.74 -19.07 -8.50
N ARG A 177 9.54 -17.90 -7.88
CA ARG A 177 9.80 -16.63 -8.55
C ARG A 177 11.15 -16.05 -8.14
N THR A 178 12.17 -16.33 -8.96
CA THR A 178 13.45 -15.60 -8.95
C THR A 178 13.19 -14.09 -8.96
N ALA A 179 14.05 -13.28 -8.32
CA ALA A 179 13.93 -11.82 -8.28
C ALA A 179 13.66 -11.19 -9.66
N SER A 180 14.18 -11.79 -10.74
CA SER A 180 13.90 -11.39 -12.14
C SER A 180 12.43 -11.55 -12.54
N VAL A 181 11.74 -12.57 -12.02
CA VAL A 181 10.31 -12.79 -12.25
C VAL A 181 9.49 -11.80 -11.42
N ILE A 182 9.88 -11.51 -10.18
CA ILE A 182 9.24 -10.47 -9.36
C ILE A 182 9.38 -9.12 -10.07
N ALA A 183 10.60 -8.72 -10.46
CA ALA A 183 10.86 -7.49 -11.21
C ALA A 183 10.13 -7.44 -12.56
N ALA A 184 10.02 -8.55 -13.29
CA ALA A 184 9.25 -8.61 -14.53
C ALA A 184 7.73 -8.50 -14.27
N THR A 185 7.23 -9.08 -13.18
CA THR A 185 5.83 -8.99 -12.79
C THR A 185 5.50 -7.56 -12.34
N ASP A 186 6.38 -6.93 -11.55
CA ASP A 186 6.27 -5.54 -11.10
C ASP A 186 6.39 -4.58 -12.27
N PHE A 187 7.26 -4.85 -13.25
CA PHE A 187 7.35 -4.07 -14.48
C PHE A 187 6.07 -4.20 -15.33
N LEU A 188 5.49 -5.40 -15.45
CA LEU A 188 4.23 -5.63 -16.13
C LEU A 188 3.05 -5.01 -15.37
N ALA A 189 3.07 -5.05 -14.04
CA ALA A 189 2.08 -4.42 -13.16
C ALA A 189 2.18 -2.90 -13.23
N ALA A 190 3.38 -2.31 -13.20
CA ALA A 190 3.63 -0.89 -13.39
C ALA A 190 3.31 -0.43 -14.82
N ARG A 191 3.49 -1.28 -15.83
CA ARG A 191 3.03 -1.02 -17.21
C ARG A 191 1.50 -1.11 -17.30
N ARG A 192 0.86 -2.03 -16.58
CA ARG A 192 -0.60 -2.14 -16.48
C ARG A 192 -1.19 -0.99 -15.67
N LEU A 193 -0.51 -0.52 -14.64
CA LEU A 193 -0.85 0.67 -13.85
C LEU A 193 -0.72 1.92 -14.71
N ARG A 194 0.40 2.14 -15.40
CA ARG A 194 0.54 3.26 -16.37
C ARG A 194 -0.50 3.20 -17.48
N ARG A 195 -0.86 2.00 -17.94
CA ARG A 195 -1.95 1.80 -18.91
C ARG A 195 -3.31 2.12 -18.27
N ASN A 196 -3.57 1.68 -17.04
CA ASN A 196 -4.79 1.97 -16.30
C ASN A 196 -4.89 3.45 -15.91
N GLU A 197 -3.82 4.13 -15.53
CA GLU A 197 -3.73 5.57 -15.26
C GLU A 197 -3.91 6.40 -16.53
N ALA A 198 -3.50 5.86 -17.68
CA ALA A 198 -3.82 6.44 -18.99
C ALA A 198 -5.31 6.24 -19.36
N HIS A 199 -5.99 5.22 -18.81
CA HIS A 199 -7.40 4.92 -19.08
C HIS A 199 -8.35 5.34 -17.94
N SER A 200 -7.83 5.75 -16.79
CA SER A 200 -8.58 6.12 -15.58
C SER A 200 -7.76 7.16 -14.82
N PRO A 201 -7.82 8.43 -15.25
CA PRO A 201 -7.08 9.49 -14.59
C PRO A 201 -7.68 9.73 -13.20
N GLN A 202 -6.88 9.57 -12.15
CA GLN A 202 -7.24 10.01 -10.79
C GLN A 202 -6.99 11.52 -10.68
N GLY A 203 -8.04 12.29 -10.42
CA GLY A 203 -8.01 13.74 -10.26
C GLY A 203 -9.42 14.34 -10.14
N PRO A 204 -9.57 15.56 -9.60
CA PRO A 204 -10.87 16.22 -9.49
C PRO A 204 -11.47 16.45 -10.89
N VAL A 205 -12.64 15.87 -11.15
CA VAL A 205 -13.29 15.96 -12.47
C VAL A 205 -14.09 17.25 -12.57
N VAL A 206 -13.89 17.99 -13.65
CA VAL A 206 -14.73 19.11 -14.06
C VAL A 206 -15.47 18.70 -15.33
N ILE A 207 -16.79 18.77 -15.32
CA ILE A 207 -17.59 18.45 -16.50
C ILE A 207 -17.84 19.71 -17.34
N PHE A 208 -17.76 19.55 -18.65
CA PHE A 208 -18.05 20.56 -19.65
C PHE A 208 -19.02 20.04 -20.69
N SER A 209 -20.02 20.84 -21.04
CA SER A 209 -20.86 20.57 -22.21
C SER A 209 -21.42 21.87 -22.74
N GLY A 210 -21.35 22.07 -24.05
CA GLY A 210 -22.04 23.18 -24.69
C GLY A 210 -22.73 22.80 -25.98
N GLY A 211 -23.49 23.73 -26.55
CA GLY A 211 -24.12 23.55 -27.85
C GLY A 211 -23.09 23.52 -29.00
N ALA A 212 -23.46 22.84 -30.09
CA ALA A 212 -22.68 22.83 -31.32
C ALA A 212 -22.92 24.10 -32.17
N ASP A 213 -24.12 24.69 -32.07
CA ASP A 213 -24.57 25.79 -32.91
C ASP A 213 -24.45 27.14 -32.20
N CYS A 214 -24.22 28.21 -32.98
CA CYS A 214 -24.21 29.60 -32.53
C CYS A 214 -23.14 29.98 -31.47
N TRP A 215 -22.12 29.14 -31.27
CA TRP A 215 -20.96 29.43 -30.41
C TRP A 215 -19.74 29.85 -31.23
N PHE A 216 -19.20 31.05 -30.95
CA PHE A 216 -18.07 31.64 -31.67
C PHE A 216 -17.03 32.32 -30.75
N ASP A 217 -17.39 32.69 -29.52
CA ASP A 217 -16.49 33.36 -28.59
C ASP A 217 -15.61 32.36 -27.81
N GLU A 218 -14.47 31.99 -28.41
CA GLU A 218 -13.50 31.06 -27.78
C GLU A 218 -12.89 31.64 -26.49
N ARG A 219 -12.67 32.96 -26.44
CA ARG A 219 -12.04 33.64 -25.30
C ARG A 219 -12.91 33.55 -24.06
N LEU A 220 -14.23 33.71 -24.21
CA LEU A 220 -15.18 33.56 -23.12
C LEU A 220 -15.11 32.15 -22.51
N ILE A 221 -15.12 31.11 -23.35
CA ILE A 221 -15.08 29.71 -22.91
C ILE A 221 -13.73 29.39 -22.24
N TRP A 222 -12.62 29.79 -22.86
CA TRP A 222 -11.28 29.57 -22.32
C TRP A 222 -11.08 30.30 -20.99
N GLY A 223 -11.57 31.54 -20.86
CA GLY A 223 -11.51 32.29 -19.61
C GLY A 223 -12.24 31.58 -18.47
N LYS A 224 -13.41 30.99 -18.74
CA LYS A 224 -14.16 30.22 -17.73
C LYS A 224 -13.48 28.90 -17.36
N LEU A 225 -12.83 28.24 -18.32
CA LEU A 225 -12.04 27.05 -18.05
C LEU A 225 -10.75 27.36 -17.30
N ASP A 226 -10.08 28.48 -17.60
CA ASP A 226 -8.90 28.96 -16.88
C ASP A 226 -9.26 29.33 -15.43
N GLU A 227 -10.41 29.97 -15.18
CA GLU A 227 -10.94 30.19 -13.82
C GLU A 227 -11.14 28.86 -13.06
N ALA A 228 -11.68 27.83 -13.72
CA ALA A 228 -11.88 26.50 -13.13
C ALA A 228 -10.55 25.80 -12.83
N LYS A 229 -9.57 25.93 -13.73
CA LYS A 229 -8.21 25.40 -13.55
C LYS A 229 -7.46 26.10 -12.43
N ALA A 230 -7.65 27.40 -12.26
CA ALA A 230 -7.08 28.16 -11.15
C ALA A 230 -7.58 27.64 -9.78
N ARG A 231 -8.87 27.27 -9.69
CA ARG A 231 -9.43 26.63 -8.48
C ARG A 231 -9.02 25.18 -8.31
N ASN A 232 -8.87 24.45 -9.41
CA ASN A 232 -8.57 23.02 -9.41
C ASN A 232 -7.33 22.73 -10.30
N PRO A 233 -6.10 22.95 -9.80
CA PRO A 233 -4.89 22.84 -10.61
C PRO A 233 -4.64 21.45 -11.24
N MET A 234 -5.10 20.39 -10.58
CA MET A 234 -4.97 18.99 -11.04
C MET A 234 -6.24 18.46 -11.73
N MET A 235 -7.11 19.35 -12.22
CA MET A 235 -8.39 18.95 -12.79
C MET A 235 -8.29 18.06 -14.04
N LEU A 236 -9.33 17.26 -14.22
CA LEU A 236 -9.59 16.48 -15.43
C LEU A 236 -10.83 17.06 -16.09
N LEU A 237 -10.77 17.33 -17.39
CA LEU A 237 -11.91 17.89 -18.12
C LEU A 237 -12.71 16.75 -18.77
N ALA A 238 -13.97 16.57 -18.39
CA ALA A 238 -14.88 15.61 -19.00
C ALA A 238 -15.85 16.32 -19.94
N THR A 239 -15.80 16.02 -21.24
CA THR A 239 -16.61 16.68 -22.28
C THR A 239 -17.53 15.73 -23.04
N THR A 240 -18.61 16.26 -23.60
CA THR A 240 -19.56 15.52 -24.46
C THR A 240 -19.03 15.21 -25.87
N ALA A 241 -17.80 15.65 -26.17
CA ALA A 241 -17.01 15.31 -27.35
C ALA A 241 -17.75 15.56 -28.67
N GLN A 242 -18.52 16.65 -28.76
CA GLN A 242 -19.04 17.11 -30.04
C GLN A 242 -17.90 17.66 -30.89
N ASP A 243 -17.88 17.32 -32.17
CA ASP A 243 -16.82 17.72 -33.11
C ASP A 243 -16.89 19.21 -33.50
N LYS A 244 -17.88 19.96 -33.00
CA LYS A 244 -18.14 21.37 -33.34
C LYS A 244 -18.62 22.17 -32.12
N GLY A 245 -18.50 23.49 -32.20
CA GLY A 245 -18.99 24.44 -31.20
C GLY A 245 -18.18 24.42 -29.90
N CYS A 246 -18.87 24.56 -28.77
CA CYS A 246 -18.26 24.69 -27.45
C CYS A 246 -17.31 23.55 -27.08
N ASP A 247 -17.68 22.29 -27.38
CA ASP A 247 -16.88 21.13 -26.99
C ASP A 247 -15.54 21.07 -27.73
N ALA A 248 -15.50 21.54 -28.99
CA ALA A 248 -14.28 21.64 -29.77
C ALA A 248 -13.35 22.73 -29.20
N MET A 249 -13.89 23.89 -28.81
CA MET A 249 -13.14 24.95 -28.13
C MET A 249 -12.56 24.47 -26.79
N ALA A 250 -13.34 23.71 -26.02
CA ALA A 250 -12.88 23.13 -24.75
C ALA A 250 -11.80 22.05 -24.94
N ALA A 251 -11.89 21.25 -26.01
CA ALA A 251 -10.85 20.28 -26.36
C ALA A 251 -9.53 20.99 -26.77
N ALA A 252 -9.61 22.07 -27.54
CA ALA A 252 -8.46 22.89 -27.92
C ALA A 252 -7.79 23.54 -26.70
N TRP A 253 -8.59 24.09 -25.77
CA TRP A 253 -8.10 24.61 -24.50
C TRP A 253 -7.35 23.54 -23.68
N ALA A 254 -7.95 22.35 -23.54
CA ALA A 254 -7.35 21.26 -22.77
C ALA A 254 -6.00 20.82 -23.36
N ALA A 255 -5.89 20.74 -24.69
CA ALA A 255 -4.64 20.46 -25.39
C ALA A 255 -3.58 21.54 -25.13
N SER A 256 -3.95 22.83 -25.26
CA SER A 256 -3.06 23.98 -25.02
C SER A 256 -2.52 24.02 -23.59
N ARG A 257 -3.37 23.71 -22.60
CA ARG A 257 -3.06 23.79 -21.17
C ARG A 257 -2.56 22.46 -20.58
N LYS A 258 -2.33 21.43 -21.40
CA LYS A 258 -1.94 20.06 -20.99
C LYS A 258 -2.86 19.45 -19.93
N VAL A 259 -4.16 19.76 -20.01
CA VAL A 259 -5.19 19.18 -19.14
C VAL A 259 -5.69 17.88 -19.76
N LYS A 260 -5.80 16.81 -18.97
CA LYS A 260 -6.29 15.51 -19.47
C LYS A 260 -7.78 15.63 -19.79
N LEU A 261 -8.14 15.23 -21.01
CA LEU A 261 -9.51 15.26 -21.54
C LEU A 261 -10.14 13.87 -21.52
N ILE A 262 -11.29 13.73 -20.85
CA ILE A 262 -12.14 12.54 -20.87
C ILE A 262 -13.30 12.82 -21.82
N THR A 263 -13.46 11.99 -22.85
CA THR A 263 -14.49 12.19 -23.88
C THR A 263 -15.64 11.21 -23.69
N PHE A 264 -16.85 11.74 -23.56
CA PHE A 264 -18.08 10.96 -23.43
C PHE A 264 -18.82 10.91 -24.77
N ARG A 265 -18.48 9.94 -25.61
CA ARG A 265 -19.16 9.71 -26.88
C ARG A 265 -20.51 9.04 -26.68
N LEU A 266 -21.45 9.31 -27.59
CA LEU A 266 -22.75 8.65 -27.60
C LEU A 266 -22.57 7.16 -27.93
N SER A 267 -23.18 6.30 -27.12
CA SER A 267 -23.23 4.86 -27.42
C SER A 267 -24.31 4.58 -28.46
N ALA A 268 -23.92 4.09 -29.64
CA ALA A 268 -24.83 3.74 -30.73
C ALA A 268 -25.90 2.70 -30.32
N LYS A 269 -25.63 1.89 -29.29
CA LYS A 269 -26.54 0.84 -28.79
C LYS A 269 -27.76 1.39 -28.04
N LEU A 270 -27.71 2.63 -27.54
CA LEU A 270 -28.76 3.21 -26.69
C LEU A 270 -29.76 4.10 -27.44
N GLY A 271 -29.60 4.26 -28.76
CA GLY A 271 -30.51 5.01 -29.62
C GLY A 271 -30.85 6.41 -29.10
N LYS A 272 -32.14 6.79 -29.09
CA LYS A 272 -32.62 8.12 -28.66
C LYS A 272 -32.31 8.46 -27.19
N ARG A 273 -32.00 7.47 -26.34
CA ARG A 273 -31.67 7.68 -24.91
C ARG A 273 -30.19 7.93 -24.66
N ALA A 274 -29.33 7.72 -25.67
CA ALA A 274 -27.88 7.77 -25.52
C ALA A 274 -27.37 9.08 -24.89
N GLY A 275 -27.94 10.23 -25.27
CA GLY A 275 -27.55 11.54 -24.73
C GLY A 275 -27.92 11.73 -23.26
N PHE A 276 -29.08 11.23 -22.82
CA PHE A 276 -29.53 11.33 -21.44
C PHE A 276 -28.69 10.44 -20.52
N VAL A 277 -28.48 9.19 -20.91
CA VAL A 277 -27.64 8.23 -20.17
C VAL A 277 -26.20 8.72 -20.06
N ARG A 278 -25.65 9.31 -21.13
CA ARG A 278 -24.32 9.94 -21.11
C ARG A 278 -24.24 11.06 -20.07
N ASN A 279 -25.25 11.93 -20.00
CA ASN A 279 -25.26 13.02 -19.01
C ASN A 279 -25.33 12.47 -17.58
N GLU A 280 -26.12 11.43 -17.33
CA GLU A 280 -26.16 10.73 -16.04
C GLU A 280 -24.80 10.12 -15.68
N GLN A 281 -24.10 9.53 -16.66
CA GLN A 281 -22.75 8.99 -16.48
C GLN A 281 -21.72 10.09 -16.14
N MET A 282 -21.78 11.24 -16.83
CA MET A 282 -20.89 12.37 -16.54
C MET A 282 -21.08 12.91 -15.12
N VAL A 283 -22.33 13.01 -14.66
CA VAL A 283 -22.64 13.42 -13.28
C VAL A 283 -22.28 12.32 -12.28
N GLY A 284 -22.37 11.05 -12.68
CA GLY A 284 -21.95 9.89 -11.89
C GLY A 284 -20.46 9.88 -11.53
N LEU A 285 -19.63 10.64 -12.24
CA LEU A 285 -18.21 10.86 -11.91
C LEU A 285 -18.00 11.71 -10.64
N ARG A 286 -19.08 12.25 -10.04
CA ARG A 286 -19.04 13.16 -8.88
C ARG A 286 -18.10 14.36 -9.14
N PRO A 287 -18.35 15.16 -10.17
CA PRO A 287 -17.49 16.27 -10.52
C PRO A 287 -17.47 17.34 -9.44
N VAL A 288 -16.32 18.00 -9.28
CA VAL A 288 -16.12 19.09 -8.32
C VAL A 288 -16.72 20.41 -8.83
N GLU A 289 -16.76 20.59 -10.14
CA GLU A 289 -17.35 21.76 -10.80
C GLU A 289 -17.94 21.37 -12.16
N ALA A 290 -18.96 22.10 -12.59
CA ALA A 290 -19.59 21.94 -13.89
C ALA A 290 -19.62 23.27 -14.66
N LEU A 291 -19.26 23.25 -15.94
CA LEU A 291 -19.43 24.35 -16.87
C LEU A 291 -20.41 23.91 -17.97
N VAL A 292 -21.62 24.46 -17.94
CA VAL A 292 -22.67 24.10 -18.90
C VAL A 292 -23.03 25.33 -19.72
N CYS A 293 -22.72 25.27 -21.00
CA CYS A 293 -23.07 26.31 -21.95
C CYS A 293 -24.46 26.03 -22.55
N GLU A 294 -25.19 27.11 -22.86
CA GLU A 294 -26.48 27.04 -23.52
C GLU A 294 -26.43 26.25 -24.83
N GLY A 295 -27.48 25.48 -25.09
CA GLY A 295 -27.54 24.57 -26.22
C GLY A 295 -28.87 23.84 -26.30
N SER A 296 -28.85 22.61 -26.81
CA SER A 296 -30.05 21.80 -27.02
C SER A 296 -30.70 21.32 -25.70
N GLY A 297 -31.80 20.57 -25.83
CA GLY A 297 -32.44 19.88 -24.71
C GLY A 297 -31.50 18.96 -23.92
N LEU A 298 -30.39 18.50 -24.50
CA LEU A 298 -29.38 17.70 -23.79
C LEU A 298 -28.56 18.55 -22.79
N GLN A 299 -28.19 19.78 -23.15
CA GLN A 299 -27.49 20.69 -22.25
C GLN A 299 -28.43 21.16 -21.14
N SER A 300 -29.71 21.41 -21.47
CA SER A 300 -30.77 21.68 -20.49
C SER A 300 -30.96 20.52 -19.51
N HIS A 301 -30.92 19.28 -20.00
CA HIS A 301 -30.98 18.09 -19.17
C HIS A 301 -29.78 17.99 -18.21
N LEU A 302 -28.56 18.20 -18.72
CA LEU A 302 -27.34 18.19 -17.89
C LEU A 302 -27.40 19.28 -16.80
N ALA A 303 -27.82 20.50 -17.17
CA ALA A 303 -27.98 21.61 -16.22
C ALA A 303 -28.94 21.27 -15.07
N ARG A 304 -30.05 20.57 -15.36
CA ARG A 304 -31.00 20.09 -14.34
C ARG A 304 -30.34 19.07 -13.40
N LEU A 305 -29.63 18.08 -13.94
CA LEU A 305 -28.95 17.06 -13.13
C LEU A 305 -27.88 17.65 -12.22
N VAL A 306 -27.10 18.61 -12.72
CA VAL A 306 -26.07 19.31 -11.96
C VAL A 306 -26.67 20.09 -10.79
N LYS A 307 -27.78 20.80 -11.02
CA LYS A 307 -28.53 21.52 -9.97
C LYS A 307 -29.11 20.55 -8.94
N GLU A 308 -29.73 19.47 -9.39
CA GLU A 308 -30.32 18.43 -8.53
C GLU A 308 -29.27 17.81 -7.60
N LYS A 309 -28.07 17.53 -8.12
CA LYS A 309 -26.94 16.98 -7.35
C LYS A 309 -26.14 18.02 -6.58
N ARG A 310 -26.54 19.29 -6.60
CA ARG A 310 -25.88 20.42 -5.90
C ARG A 310 -24.39 20.56 -6.24
N ILE A 311 -24.02 20.24 -7.47
CA ILE A 311 -22.65 20.42 -7.95
C ILE A 311 -22.43 21.91 -8.24
N PRO A 312 -21.32 22.53 -7.77
CA PRO A 312 -20.98 23.90 -8.13
C PRO A 312 -20.93 24.06 -9.65
N ALA A 313 -21.71 25.01 -10.20
CA ALA A 313 -21.90 25.10 -11.63
C ALA A 313 -21.85 26.54 -12.15
N ARG A 314 -21.23 26.71 -13.31
CA ARG A 314 -21.27 27.93 -14.12
C ARG A 314 -22.14 27.67 -15.35
N PHE A 315 -23.14 28.52 -15.53
CA PHE A 315 -24.00 28.50 -16.70
C PHE A 315 -23.63 29.68 -17.59
N VAL A 316 -23.30 29.42 -18.85
CA VAL A 316 -22.94 30.46 -19.83
C VAL A 316 -24.02 30.49 -20.89
N ARG A 317 -24.59 31.67 -21.15
CA ARG A 317 -25.66 31.86 -22.13
C ARG A 317 -25.10 32.31 -23.47
N LEU A 318 -25.86 32.09 -24.53
CA LEU A 318 -25.50 32.59 -25.86
C LEU A 318 -25.40 34.12 -25.88
N SER A 319 -26.21 34.81 -25.06
CA SER A 319 -26.19 36.27 -24.89
C SER A 319 -24.90 36.81 -24.26
N ASP A 320 -24.10 35.95 -23.63
CA ASP A 320 -22.87 36.36 -22.95
C ASP A 320 -21.69 36.48 -23.93
N GLN A 321 -21.85 36.00 -25.16
CA GLN A 321 -20.85 36.09 -26.21
C GLN A 321 -20.71 37.51 -26.71
N LYS A 322 -19.47 37.96 -26.90
CA LYS A 322 -19.19 39.28 -27.46
C LYS A 322 -18.70 39.13 -28.89
N TRP A 323 -19.31 39.89 -29.79
CA TRP A 323 -18.71 40.09 -31.10
C TRP A 323 -17.51 41.03 -30.92
N GLU A 324 -16.30 40.51 -31.16
CA GLU A 324 -15.15 41.41 -31.34
C GLU A 324 -15.37 42.16 -32.64
N ALA A 325 -15.66 43.47 -32.55
CA ALA A 325 -15.32 44.36 -33.65
C ALA A 325 -13.80 44.27 -33.81
N GLN A 326 -13.35 43.66 -34.90
CA GLN A 326 -11.95 43.66 -35.32
C GLN A 326 -11.42 45.09 -35.42
#